data_AF-A0A444YS28-F1
#
_entry.id   AF-A0A444YS28-F1
#
_cell.length_a   1.000
_cell.length_b   1.000
_cell.length_c   1.000
_cell.angle_alpha   90.00
_cell.angle_beta   90.00
_cell.angle_gamma   90.00
#
_symmetry.space_group_name_H-M   'P 1'
#
loop_
_entity.id
_entity.type
_entity.pdbx_description
1 polymer ?
#
loop_
_entity_poly.entity_id
_entity_poly.type
_entity_poly.pdbx_seq_one_letter_code
_entity_poly.pdbx_strand_id
1 'polypeptide(L)'
;MWTIWKARNNHVYNNIEPNPESTINHVRIIEKEYNSLIKENISKVREDNKGRPLPVIWKPPPHSWLKVNSDAAFSIGTKSGATASVIRDHTGKILGDLQQ
;
A
#
# COMPACT_ATOMS: atom_id res chain seq x y z
N MET A 1 -5.13 -8.26 3.24
CA MET A 1 -4.50 -8.00 1.91
C MET A 1 -2.99 -7.75 2.02
N TRP A 2 -2.52 -6.84 2.88
CA TRP A 2 -1.09 -6.52 3.05
C TRP A 2 -0.17 -7.71 3.36
N THR A 3 -0.58 -8.62 4.25
CA THR A 3 0.23 -9.77 4.69
C THR A 3 0.58 -10.72 3.55
N ILE A 4 -0.39 -10.98 2.65
CA ILE A 4 -0.22 -11.84 1.47
C ILE A 4 0.76 -11.19 0.50
N TRP A 5 0.59 -9.88 0.24
CA TRP A 5 1.50 -9.12 -0.61
C TRP A 5 2.94 -9.14 -0.07
N LYS A 6 3.12 -8.98 1.25
CA LYS A 6 4.43 -9.02 1.91
C LYS A 6 5.07 -10.41 1.80
N ALA A 7 4.31 -11.49 2.06
CA ALA A 7 4.80 -12.86 1.93
C ALA A 7 5.27 -13.16 0.49
N ARG A 8 4.49 -12.75 -0.52
CA ARG A 8 4.87 -12.86 -1.94
C ARG A 8 6.16 -12.09 -2.25
N ASN A 9 6.27 -10.84 -1.79
CA ASN A 9 7.47 -10.04 -2.07
C ASN A 9 8.71 -10.61 -1.39
N ASN A 10 8.60 -11.15 -0.17
CA ASN A 10 9.71 -11.83 0.48
C ASN A 10 10.18 -13.07 -0.29
N HIS A 11 9.26 -13.81 -0.90
CA HIS A 11 9.62 -14.90 -1.80
C HIS A 11 10.36 -14.38 -3.04
N VAL A 12 9.80 -13.39 -3.73
CA VAL A 12 10.37 -12.86 -4.99
C VAL A 12 11.74 -12.19 -4.80
N TYR A 13 11.91 -11.40 -3.75
CA TYR A 13 13.09 -10.54 -3.60
C TYR A 13 14.09 -11.03 -2.56
N ASN A 14 13.65 -11.84 -1.59
CA ASN A 14 14.50 -12.32 -0.50
C ASN A 14 14.64 -13.86 -0.48
N ASN A 15 14.03 -14.56 -1.45
CA ASN A 15 14.04 -16.03 -1.55
C ASN A 15 13.53 -16.74 -0.27
N ILE A 16 12.59 -16.11 0.44
CA ILE A 16 11.98 -16.68 1.65
C ILE A 16 10.69 -17.38 1.24
N GLU A 17 10.65 -18.70 1.39
CA GLU A 17 9.45 -19.49 1.12
C GLU A 17 8.29 -19.08 2.05
N PRO A 18 7.12 -18.72 1.49
CA PRO A 18 5.99 -18.32 2.30
C PRO A 18 5.35 -19.56 2.94
N ASN A 19 5.13 -19.52 4.25
CA ASN A 19 4.28 -20.49 4.93
C ASN A 19 2.80 -20.05 4.81
N PRO A 20 1.95 -20.78 4.06
CA PRO A 20 0.57 -20.35 3.81
C PRO A 20 -0.26 -20.28 5.09
N GLU A 21 -0.10 -21.24 5.98
CA GLU A 21 -0.85 -21.33 7.25
C GLU A 21 -0.52 -20.15 8.17
N SER A 22 0.77 -19.87 8.36
CA SER A 22 1.22 -18.70 9.14
C SER A 22 0.76 -17.38 8.50
N THR A 23 0.78 -17.29 7.17
CA THR A 23 0.31 -16.10 6.45
C THR A 23 -1.18 -15.87 6.67
N ILE A 24 -2.00 -16.93 6.57
CA ILE A 24 -3.45 -16.87 6.82
C ILE A 24 -3.73 -16.48 8.28
N ASN A 25 -3.02 -17.08 9.24
CA ASN A 25 -3.19 -16.75 10.66
C ASN A 25 -2.87 -15.27 10.94
N HIS A 26 -1.78 -14.74 10.37
CA HIS A 26 -1.46 -13.32 10.49
C HIS A 26 -2.51 -12.40 9.83
N VAL A 27 -3.07 -12.79 8.68
CA VAL A 27 -4.17 -12.03 8.06
C VAL A 27 -5.35 -11.91 9.02
N ARG A 28 -5.76 -13.03 9.64
CA ARG A 28 -6.88 -13.06 10.59
C ARG A 28 -6.64 -12.19 11.83
N ILE A 29 -5.43 -12.20 12.36
CA ILE A 29 -5.06 -11.37 13.52
C ILE A 29 -5.18 -9.88 13.18
N ILE A 30 -4.53 -9.45 12.10
CA ILE A 30 -4.56 -8.04 11.66
C ILE A 30 -5.99 -7.60 11.35
N GLU A 31 -6.79 -8.45 10.71
CA GLU A 31 -8.20 -8.17 10.43
C GLU A 31 -9.01 -7.99 11.72
N LYS A 32 -8.79 -8.84 12.73
CA LYS A 32 -9.48 -8.73 14.03
C LYS A 32 -9.10 -7.44 14.75
N GLU A 33 -7.81 -7.09 14.78
CA GLU A 33 -7.32 -5.85 15.37
C GLU A 33 -7.93 -4.62 14.68
N TYR A 34 -7.89 -4.59 13.35
CA TYR A 34 -8.48 -3.51 12.56
C TYR A 34 -9.98 -3.34 12.86
N ASN A 35 -10.73 -4.44 12.87
CA ASN A 35 -12.16 -4.41 13.16
C ASN A 35 -12.47 -3.94 14.59
N SER A 36 -11.61 -4.27 15.57
CA SER A 36 -11.76 -3.77 16.94
C SER A 36 -11.59 -2.25 17.00
N LEU A 37 -10.52 -1.73 16.38
CA LEU A 37 -10.23 -0.30 16.33
C LEU A 37 -11.30 0.50 15.58
N ILE A 38 -11.84 -0.06 14.49
CA ILE A 38 -12.93 0.58 13.74
C ILE A 38 -14.22 0.63 14.57
N LYS A 39 -14.59 -0.44 15.28
CA LYS A 39 -15.78 -0.44 16.15
C LYS A 39 -15.68 0.61 17.27
N GLU A 40 -14.51 0.75 17.87
CA GLU A 40 -14.23 1.78 18.89
C GLU A 40 -14.23 3.21 18.34
N ASN A 41 -13.84 3.40 17.07
CA ASN A 41 -13.86 4.71 16.44
C ASN A 41 -15.24 5.08 15.91
N ILE A 42 -16.03 4.13 15.38
CA ILE A 42 -17.39 4.40 14.87
C ILE A 42 -18.33 4.88 15.99
N SER A 43 -18.20 4.37 17.21
CA SER A 43 -18.99 4.85 18.36
C SER A 43 -18.68 6.31 18.70
N LYS A 44 -17.42 6.75 18.58
CA LYS A 44 -16.99 8.14 18.81
C LYS A 44 -17.35 9.08 17.65
N VAL A 45 -17.33 8.57 16.41
CA VAL A 45 -17.53 9.36 15.18
C VAL A 45 -18.98 9.77 14.95
N ARG A 46 -19.97 9.05 15.50
CA ARG A 46 -21.40 9.34 15.27
C ARG A 46 -21.86 10.71 15.80
N GLU A 47 -21.16 11.30 16.77
CA GLU A 47 -21.47 12.64 17.30
C GLU A 47 -20.98 13.80 16.41
N ASP A 48 -19.95 13.59 15.57
CA ASP A 48 -19.25 14.66 14.82
C ASP A 48 -19.58 14.73 13.30
N ASN A 49 -20.56 13.98 12.80
CA ASN A 49 -20.73 13.75 11.35
C ASN A 49 -21.41 14.88 10.53
N LYS A 50 -21.63 16.07 11.09
CA LYS A 50 -22.15 17.21 10.31
C LYS A 50 -21.02 17.94 9.58
N GLY A 51 -20.50 17.35 8.49
CA GLY A 51 -19.63 18.09 7.55
C GLY A 51 -18.37 17.39 7.04
N ARG A 52 -18.33 16.05 6.97
CA ARG A 52 -17.13 15.38 6.45
C ARG A 52 -16.96 15.60 4.94
N PRO A 53 -15.75 15.97 4.47
CA PRO A 53 -15.47 16.02 3.04
C PRO A 53 -15.61 14.64 2.42
N LEU A 54 -16.10 14.60 1.17
CA LEU A 54 -16.26 13.37 0.40
C LEU A 54 -14.93 12.61 0.33
N PRO A 55 -14.96 11.26 0.38
CA PRO A 55 -13.74 10.46 0.28
C PRO A 55 -13.02 10.74 -1.03
N VAL A 56 -11.70 10.93 -0.97
CA VAL A 56 -10.85 11.10 -2.15
C VAL A 56 -10.80 9.77 -2.91
N ILE A 57 -11.42 9.74 -4.09
CA ILE A 57 -11.41 8.58 -4.99
C ILE A 57 -10.25 8.74 -5.97
N TRP A 58 -9.31 7.80 -5.96
CA TRP A 58 -8.23 7.74 -6.94
C TRP A 58 -8.80 7.45 -8.34
N LYS A 59 -8.49 8.31 -9.31
CA LYS A 59 -8.87 8.15 -10.72
C LYS A 59 -7.61 8.09 -11.60
N PRO A 60 -7.67 7.39 -12.75
CA PRO A 60 -6.61 7.51 -13.75
C PRO A 60 -6.44 8.97 -14.19
N PRO A 61 -5.23 9.37 -14.62
CA PRO A 61 -5.03 10.73 -15.11
C PRO A 61 -5.83 10.94 -16.41
N PRO A 62 -6.20 12.19 -16.76
CA PRO A 62 -6.87 12.48 -18.02
C PRO A 62 -6.08 12.01 -19.25
N HIS A 63 -6.76 11.87 -20.39
CA HIS A 63 -6.10 11.59 -21.66
C HIS A 63 -5.01 12.65 -21.92
N SER A 64 -3.88 12.21 -22.49
CA SER A 64 -2.66 13.01 -22.72
C SER A 64 -1.90 13.46 -21.46
N TRP A 65 -2.28 13.00 -20.27
CA TRP A 65 -1.50 13.21 -19.05
C TRP A 65 -0.69 11.96 -18.69
N LEU A 66 0.46 12.19 -18.05
CA LEU A 66 1.30 11.14 -17.48
C LEU A 66 1.22 11.20 -15.95
N LYS A 67 1.19 10.03 -15.32
CA LYS A 67 1.31 9.87 -13.86
C LYS A 67 2.70 9.34 -13.53
N VAL A 68 3.40 10.05 -12.65
CA VAL A 68 4.64 9.55 -12.03
C VAL A 68 4.33 9.11 -10.61
N ASN A 69 4.60 7.85 -10.29
CA ASN A 69 4.58 7.38 -8.91
C ASN A 69 6.04 7.24 -8.48
N SER A 70 6.39 7.84 -7.35
CA SER A 70 7.75 7.77 -6.80
C SER A 70 7.69 7.18 -5.39
N ASP A 71 8.69 6.38 -5.06
CA ASP A 71 8.89 5.81 -3.73
C ASP A 71 10.37 5.88 -3.35
N ALA A 72 10.64 5.89 -2.05
CA ALA A 72 12.00 5.95 -1.52
C ALA A 72 12.12 5.06 -0.28
N ALA A 73 13.21 4.30 -0.20
CA ALA A 73 13.55 3.46 0.93
C ALA A 73 14.92 3.87 1.49
N PHE A 74 15.07 3.73 2.81
CA PHE A 74 16.34 3.97 3.50
C PHE A 74 16.63 2.84 4.48
N SER A 75 17.87 2.35 4.46
CA SER A 75 18.37 1.32 5.36
C SER A 75 19.33 1.94 6.36
N ILE A 76 18.96 1.86 7.65
CA ILE A 76 19.82 2.34 8.74
C ILE A 76 21.10 1.49 8.84
N GLY A 77 21.01 0.17 8.64
CA GLY A 77 22.13 -0.75 8.79
C GLY A 77 23.25 -0.53 7.77
N THR A 78 22.88 -0.24 6.51
CA THR A 78 23.84 0.03 5.42
C THR A 78 24.09 1.53 5.22
N LYS A 79 23.37 2.40 5.94
CA LYS A 79 23.35 3.85 5.75
C LYS A 79 23.12 4.27 4.29
N SER A 80 22.35 3.47 3.55
CA SER A 80 22.10 3.68 2.12
C SER A 80 20.61 3.87 1.87
N GLY A 81 20.29 4.69 0.87
CA GLY A 81 18.94 4.88 0.35
C GLY A 81 18.81 4.31 -1.05
N ALA A 82 17.56 4.10 -1.46
CA ALA A 82 17.18 3.82 -2.84
C ALA A 82 15.90 4.61 -3.15
N THR A 83 15.78 5.07 -4.39
CA THR A 83 14.59 5.76 -4.89
C THR A 83 14.17 5.12 -6.20
N ALA A 84 12.85 5.05 -6.42
CA ALA A 84 12.30 4.53 -7.66
C ALA A 84 11.13 5.38 -8.12
N SER A 85 11.02 5.59 -9.44
CA SER A 85 9.89 6.27 -10.07
C SER A 85 9.38 5.45 -11.24
N VAL A 86 8.05 5.40 -11.43
CA VAL A 86 7.41 4.75 -12.57
C VAL A 86 6.44 5.71 -13.23
N ILE A 87 6.62 5.91 -14.53
CA ILE A 87 5.79 6.76 -15.39
C ILE A 87 4.74 5.90 -16.09
N ARG A 88 3.47 6.32 -16.02
CA ARG A 88 2.33 5.65 -16.64
C ARG A 88 1.47 6.61 -17.43
N ASP A 89 0.84 6.14 -18.49
CA ASP A 89 -0.21 6.89 -19.20
C ASP A 89 -1.59 6.74 -18.53
N HIS A 90 -2.58 7.39 -19.13
CA HIS A 90 -3.99 7.35 -18.72
C HIS A 90 -4.65 5.96 -18.78
N THR A 91 -4.09 5.01 -19.55
CA THR A 91 -4.55 3.62 -19.59
C THR A 91 -3.86 2.74 -18.53
N GLY A 92 -2.85 3.29 -17.84
CA GLY A 92 -2.05 2.58 -16.85
C GLY A 92 -0.83 1.87 -17.44
N LYS A 93 -0.58 1.99 -18.75
CA LYS A 93 0.61 1.43 -19.42
C LYS A 93 1.86 2.11 -18.87
N ILE A 94 2.86 1.31 -18.51
CA ILE A 94 4.17 1.81 -18.08
C ILE A 94 4.92 2.31 -19.31
N LEU A 95 5.38 3.55 -19.25
CA LEU A 95 6.18 4.18 -20.32
C LEU A 95 7.66 4.25 -19.99
N GLY A 96 8.02 4.19 -18.71
CA GLY A 96 9.41 4.18 -18.25
C GLY A 96 9.51 4.13 -16.73
N ASP A 97 10.68 3.77 -16.25
CA ASP A 97 11.04 3.78 -14.85
C ASP A 97 12.46 4.35 -14.62
N LEU A 98 12.70 4.82 -13.40
CA LEU A 98 14.00 5.30 -12.94
C LEU A 98 14.26 4.67 -11.57
N GLN A 99 15.48 4.17 -11.36
CA GLN A 99 15.93 3.60 -10.10
C GLN A 99 17.31 4.18 -9.77
N GLN A 100 17.49 4.68 -8.54
CA GLN A 100 18.75 5.25 -8.03
C GLN A 100 19.03 4.77 -6.62
#